data_AF-A0A6A4B511-F1
#
_entry.id   AF-A0A6A4B511-F1
#
_cell.length_a   1.000
_cell.length_b   1.000
_cell.length_c   1.000
_cell.angle_alpha   90.00
_cell.angle_beta   90.00
_cell.angle_gamma   90.00
#
_symmetry.space_group_name_H-M   'P 1'
#
loop_
_entity.id
_entity.type
_entity.pdbx_description
1 polymer ?
#
loop_
_entity_poly.entity_id
_entity_poly.type
_entity_poly.pdbx_seq_one_letter_code
_entity_poly.pdbx_strand_id
1 'polypeptide(L)'
;MQFVRKKTGKNVALRDIHNMVAKMRERRRGGATVEERLETVLRSFYKTRGNRASVYVDDAKTAQTITLQTWQMRRWFKAFPEVPLIDATHNTNESRYKLFSFMVNDVYGHGQYVHQRLMENESAECLSDAIQSFKFSNPSWDQVKVIVIDKDMGELGLLEKEFGDVRVILCHFHLKKYIRTEMAKSEYGGPSSFDKNQVEDAVDLMRQATSLDEYTKYLKYLYFLLDGVQLGVDDDVPEATHPFLKYFMRNWNAMKERWALYARLDIPHLGNHTNNRLESSWGHTKDILKSDMGLDECVDTLMFLQAVAEMEYAKKITGVGQMRYDGADDELEKLACE
;
A
#
# COMPACT_ATOMS: atom_id res chain seq x y z
N MET A 1 -34.82 -4.97 -6.26
CA MET A 1 -35.65 -5.36 -7.42
C MET A 1 -37.13 -5.54 -7.06
N GLN A 2 -37.50 -6.44 -6.12
CA GLN A 2 -38.91 -6.67 -5.73
C GLN A 2 -39.63 -5.41 -5.20
N PHE A 3 -38.96 -4.59 -4.39
CA PHE A 3 -39.51 -3.32 -3.89
C PHE A 3 -39.88 -2.33 -5.00
N VAL A 4 -38.99 -2.14 -5.99
CA VAL A 4 -39.20 -1.20 -7.10
C VAL A 4 -40.31 -1.72 -8.02
N ARG A 5 -40.31 -3.01 -8.35
CA ARG A 5 -41.38 -3.66 -9.13
C ARG A 5 -42.76 -3.53 -8.45
N LYS A 6 -42.81 -3.67 -7.12
CA LYS A 6 -44.03 -3.50 -6.32
C LYS A 6 -44.55 -2.05 -6.32
N LYS A 7 -43.66 -1.06 -6.43
CA LYS A 7 -44.01 0.37 -6.46
C LYS A 7 -44.33 0.92 -7.86
N THR A 8 -43.68 0.41 -8.91
CA THR A 8 -43.80 0.95 -10.28
C THR A 8 -44.62 0.10 -11.22
N GLY A 9 -44.92 -1.16 -10.85
CA GLY A 9 -45.64 -2.12 -11.69
C GLY A 9 -44.86 -2.62 -12.91
N LYS A 10 -43.61 -2.16 -13.10
CA LYS A 10 -42.77 -2.49 -14.25
C LYS A 10 -41.79 -3.61 -13.91
N ASN A 11 -41.51 -4.49 -14.87
CA ASN A 11 -40.36 -5.39 -14.79
C ASN A 11 -39.09 -4.53 -14.95
N VAL A 12 -38.30 -4.46 -13.88
CA VAL A 12 -37.12 -3.59 -13.79
C VAL A 12 -35.87 -4.46 -13.90
N ALA A 13 -34.98 -4.15 -14.84
CA ALA A 13 -33.66 -4.78 -14.94
C ALA A 13 -32.67 -4.11 -13.97
N LEU A 14 -31.55 -4.78 -13.66
CA LEU A 14 -30.47 -4.21 -12.85
C LEU A 14 -29.95 -2.87 -13.42
N ARG A 15 -29.88 -2.76 -14.75
CA ARG A 15 -29.49 -1.53 -15.45
C ARG A 15 -30.47 -0.37 -15.18
N ASP A 16 -31.76 -0.64 -15.08
CA ASP A 16 -32.77 0.40 -14.80
C ASP A 16 -32.65 0.91 -13.37
N ILE A 17 -32.32 0.03 -12.42
CA ILE A 17 -32.03 0.43 -11.04
C ILE A 17 -30.78 1.30 -11.00
N HIS A 18 -29.72 0.92 -11.71
CA HIS A 18 -28.50 1.70 -11.80
C HIS A 18 -28.75 3.09 -12.38
N ASN A 19 -29.51 3.18 -13.49
CA ASN A 19 -29.91 4.45 -14.10
C ASN A 19 -30.79 5.30 -13.16
N MET A 20 -31.69 4.68 -12.38
CA MET A 20 -32.51 5.39 -11.39
C MET A 20 -31.66 5.96 -10.26
N VAL A 21 -30.70 5.18 -9.74
CA VAL A 21 -29.77 5.64 -8.69
C VAL A 21 -28.91 6.78 -9.22
N ALA A 22 -28.37 6.67 -10.43
CA ALA A 22 -27.61 7.75 -11.09
C ALA A 22 -28.45 9.04 -11.20
N LYS A 23 -29.70 8.94 -11.67
CA LYS A 23 -30.61 10.08 -11.80
C LYS A 23 -31.02 10.69 -10.45
N MET A 24 -31.07 9.88 -9.39
CA MET A 24 -31.29 10.39 -8.02
C MET A 24 -30.05 11.09 -7.47
N ARG A 25 -28.85 10.60 -7.75
CA ARG A 25 -27.59 11.25 -7.40
C ARG A 25 -27.45 12.62 -8.10
N GLU A 26 -27.72 12.69 -9.41
CA GLU A 26 -27.75 13.97 -10.15
C GLU A 26 -28.71 14.98 -9.52
N ARG A 27 -29.95 14.56 -9.21
CA ARG A 27 -30.95 15.44 -8.58
C ARG A 27 -30.53 15.94 -7.20
N ARG A 28 -29.72 15.17 -6.45
CA ARG A 28 -29.19 15.58 -5.14
C ARG A 28 -28.00 16.54 -5.26
N ARG A 29 -27.18 16.39 -6.31
CA ARG A 29 -25.96 17.19 -6.55
C ARG A 29 -26.26 18.64 -6.96
N GLY A 30 -27.47 18.94 -7.43
CA GLY A 30 -27.85 20.29 -7.86
C GLY A 30 -27.20 20.68 -9.20
N GLY A 31 -27.08 21.98 -9.46
CA GLY A 31 -26.47 22.49 -10.71
C GLY A 31 -24.95 22.65 -10.66
N ALA A 32 -24.31 22.42 -9.52
CA ALA A 32 -22.87 22.59 -9.36
C ALA A 32 -22.09 21.47 -10.06
N THR A 33 -20.91 21.77 -10.60
CA THR A 33 -20.03 20.75 -11.20
C THR A 33 -19.32 19.90 -10.13
N VAL A 34 -18.67 18.81 -10.53
CA VAL A 34 -17.86 17.98 -9.60
C VAL A 34 -16.72 18.82 -9.01
N GLU A 35 -16.08 19.64 -9.82
CA GLU A 35 -14.96 20.51 -9.47
C GLU A 35 -15.39 21.58 -8.46
N GLU A 36 -16.55 22.23 -8.66
CA GLU A 36 -17.08 23.23 -7.71
C GLU A 36 -17.40 22.61 -6.35
N ARG A 37 -17.95 21.38 -6.35
CA ARG A 37 -18.23 20.65 -5.11
C ARG A 37 -16.93 20.20 -4.42
N LEU A 38 -15.98 19.66 -5.18
CA LEU A 38 -14.67 19.27 -4.68
C LEU A 38 -13.92 20.47 -4.07
N GLU A 39 -13.90 21.62 -4.76
CA GLU A 39 -13.31 22.86 -4.24
C GLU A 39 -13.96 23.28 -2.93
N THR A 40 -15.30 23.20 -2.84
CA THR A 40 -16.04 23.51 -1.61
C THR A 40 -15.62 22.59 -0.45
N VAL A 41 -15.50 21.29 -0.70
CA VAL A 41 -15.06 20.29 0.29
C VAL A 41 -13.62 20.58 0.74
N LEU A 42 -12.70 20.79 -0.20
CA LEU A 42 -11.28 21.08 0.10
C LEU A 42 -11.11 22.40 0.87
N ARG A 43 -11.86 23.45 0.50
CA ARG A 43 -11.85 24.73 1.24
C ARG A 43 -12.37 24.56 2.65
N SER A 44 -13.42 23.75 2.85
CA SER A 44 -13.93 23.42 4.18
C SER A 44 -12.87 22.69 5.02
N PHE A 45 -12.21 21.69 4.43
CA PHE A 45 -11.13 20.95 5.06
C PHE A 45 -9.97 21.85 5.51
N TYR A 46 -9.54 22.74 4.62
CA TYR A 46 -8.42 23.65 4.85
C TYR A 46 -8.71 24.71 5.93
N LYS A 47 -9.97 25.08 6.16
CA LYS A 47 -10.35 26.01 7.25
C LYS A 47 -10.00 25.47 8.64
N THR A 48 -9.92 24.15 8.79
CA THR A 48 -9.50 23.54 10.06
C THR A 48 -8.00 23.74 10.26
N ARG A 49 -7.64 24.42 11.34
CA ARG A 49 -6.24 24.80 11.62
C ARG A 49 -5.33 23.57 11.62
N GLY A 50 -4.30 23.61 10.78
CA GLY A 50 -3.26 22.57 10.71
C GLY A 50 -3.51 21.51 9.65
N ASN A 51 -4.70 21.47 9.05
CA ASN A 51 -4.98 20.65 7.87
C ASN A 51 -4.27 21.24 6.63
N ARG A 52 -3.92 20.35 5.68
CA ARG A 52 -3.29 20.68 4.42
C ARG A 52 -4.05 19.98 3.30
N ALA A 53 -4.44 20.75 2.29
CA ALA A 53 -4.95 20.23 1.03
C ALA A 53 -4.24 20.93 -0.11
N SER A 54 -3.94 20.19 -1.17
CA SER A 54 -3.37 20.72 -2.41
C SER A 54 -3.93 19.96 -3.59
N VAL A 55 -4.03 20.63 -4.73
CA VAL A 55 -4.37 20.02 -6.01
C VAL A 55 -3.24 20.38 -6.98
N TYR A 56 -2.60 19.38 -7.56
CA TYR A 56 -1.67 19.57 -8.66
C TYR A 56 -2.46 19.37 -9.97
N VAL A 57 -2.34 20.33 -10.88
CA VAL A 57 -3.02 20.32 -12.18
C VAL A 57 -1.99 20.36 -13.30
N ASP A 58 -2.26 19.66 -14.39
CA ASP A 58 -1.44 19.74 -15.60
C ASP A 58 -1.84 20.93 -16.50
N ASP A 59 -1.14 21.08 -17.63
CA ASP A 59 -1.42 22.10 -18.64
C ASP A 59 -2.81 21.97 -19.26
N ALA A 60 -3.40 20.78 -19.26
CA ALA A 60 -4.76 20.51 -19.71
C ALA A 60 -5.82 20.84 -18.64
N LYS A 61 -5.41 21.35 -17.48
CA LYS A 61 -6.26 21.64 -16.31
C LYS A 61 -6.90 20.40 -15.70
N THR A 62 -6.31 19.22 -15.92
CA THR A 62 -6.70 17.98 -15.26
C THR A 62 -5.99 17.90 -13.92
N ALA A 63 -6.73 17.56 -12.87
CA ALA A 63 -6.19 17.45 -11.52
C ALA A 63 -5.31 16.20 -11.37
N GLN A 64 -4.04 16.25 -11.74
CA GLN A 64 -3.13 15.12 -11.63
C GLN A 64 -3.11 14.47 -10.24
N THR A 65 -3.16 15.26 -9.18
CA THR A 65 -3.20 14.72 -7.82
C THR A 65 -3.95 15.63 -6.82
N ILE A 66 -4.55 15.03 -5.78
CA ILE A 66 -5.29 15.73 -4.71
C ILE A 66 -4.79 15.25 -3.35
N THR A 67 -4.12 16.12 -2.59
CA THR A 67 -3.62 15.82 -1.23
C THR A 67 -4.66 16.12 -0.18
N LEU A 68 -4.79 15.21 0.79
CA LEU A 68 -5.53 15.40 2.02
C LEU A 68 -4.65 15.01 3.20
N GLN A 69 -4.34 15.97 4.08
CA GLN A 69 -3.60 15.69 5.30
C GLN A 69 -4.16 16.46 6.48
N THR A 70 -4.65 15.76 7.51
CA THR A 70 -5.14 16.40 8.72
C THR A 70 -4.00 16.86 9.61
N TRP A 71 -4.30 17.74 10.56
CA TRP A 71 -3.35 18.12 11.61
C TRP A 71 -2.91 16.91 12.45
N GLN A 72 -3.79 15.92 12.67
CA GLN A 72 -3.51 14.74 13.48
C GLN A 72 -2.62 13.73 12.72
N MET A 73 -2.86 13.53 11.42
CA MET A 73 -1.96 12.80 10.53
C MET A 73 -0.50 13.28 10.64
N ARG A 74 -0.31 14.61 10.63
CA ARG A 74 1.01 15.23 10.80
C ARG A 74 1.61 14.99 12.18
N ARG A 75 0.78 14.95 13.24
CA ARG A 75 1.23 14.63 14.60
C ARG A 75 1.67 13.19 14.73
N TRP A 76 0.94 12.24 14.14
CA TRP A 76 1.33 10.84 14.14
C TRP A 76 2.64 10.63 13.39
N PHE A 77 2.81 11.23 12.21
CA PHE A 77 4.10 11.15 11.53
C PHE A 77 5.24 11.75 12.34
N LYS A 78 5.03 12.92 12.95
CA LYS A 78 6.05 13.52 13.82
C LYS A 78 6.43 12.63 15.01
N ALA A 79 5.50 11.80 15.49
CA ALA A 79 5.72 10.90 16.62
C ALA A 79 6.37 9.57 16.21
N PHE A 80 6.11 9.09 14.99
CA PHE A 80 6.56 7.78 14.49
C PHE A 80 7.10 7.89 13.04
N PRO A 81 8.13 8.71 12.77
CA PRO A 81 8.59 8.97 11.41
C PRO A 81 9.44 7.84 10.80
N GLU A 82 9.96 6.91 11.59
CA GLU A 82 11.09 6.05 11.22
C GLU A 82 10.74 5.03 10.14
N VAL A 83 9.53 4.46 10.17
CA VAL A 83 9.12 3.32 9.32
C VAL A 83 7.74 3.51 8.68
N PRO A 84 7.61 4.44 7.71
CA PRO A 84 6.41 4.57 6.89
C PRO A 84 6.18 3.36 5.96
N LEU A 85 4.92 2.92 5.92
CA LEU A 85 4.34 2.05 4.91
C LEU A 85 3.79 2.92 3.79
N ILE A 86 4.11 2.59 2.54
CA ILE A 86 3.63 3.34 1.37
C ILE A 86 3.06 2.36 0.35
N ASP A 87 1.85 2.65 -0.11
CA ASP A 87 1.20 1.86 -1.15
C ASP A 87 0.12 2.68 -1.87
N ALA A 88 -0.40 2.16 -2.99
CA ALA A 88 -1.52 2.72 -3.73
C ALA A 88 -2.63 1.68 -3.99
N THR A 89 -3.89 2.13 -3.99
CA THR A 89 -5.02 1.26 -4.29
C THR A 89 -6.01 1.87 -5.26
N HIS A 90 -6.66 1.03 -6.08
CA HIS A 90 -7.59 1.46 -7.13
C HIS A 90 -9.05 1.13 -6.76
N ASN A 91 -9.99 1.51 -7.64
CA ASN A 91 -11.44 1.31 -7.48
C ASN A 91 -12.09 2.07 -6.32
N THR A 92 -11.64 3.29 -6.02
CA THR A 92 -12.22 4.14 -4.95
C THR A 92 -13.10 5.28 -5.48
N ASN A 93 -13.06 5.56 -6.78
CA ASN A 93 -13.82 6.63 -7.46
C ASN A 93 -14.01 6.33 -8.96
N GLU A 94 -14.96 7.02 -9.59
CA GLU A 94 -15.35 6.86 -11.00
C GLU A 94 -14.28 7.35 -11.99
N SER A 95 -13.47 8.33 -11.58
CA SER A 95 -12.36 8.88 -12.36
C SER A 95 -11.13 7.98 -12.37
N ARG A 96 -11.17 6.84 -11.67
CA ARG A 96 -10.08 5.84 -11.55
C ARG A 96 -8.81 6.34 -10.89
N TYR A 97 -8.88 7.43 -10.12
CA TYR A 97 -7.73 7.91 -9.37
C TYR A 97 -7.35 6.85 -8.33
N LYS A 98 -6.05 6.59 -8.20
CA LYS A 98 -5.52 5.70 -7.18
C LYS A 98 -5.45 6.43 -5.85
N LEU A 99 -5.95 5.79 -4.79
CA LEU A 99 -5.77 6.24 -3.43
C LEU A 99 -4.38 5.80 -2.96
N PHE A 100 -3.45 6.75 -2.96
CA PHE A 100 -2.10 6.64 -2.46
C PHE A 100 -2.06 7.02 -0.98
N SER A 101 -1.36 6.25 -0.16
CA SER A 101 -1.34 6.52 1.29
C SER A 101 0.01 6.23 1.92
N PHE A 102 0.38 7.07 2.88
CA PHE A 102 1.43 6.78 3.85
C PHE A 102 0.76 6.39 5.16
N MET A 103 1.27 5.35 5.80
CA MET A 103 0.82 4.87 7.11
C MET A 103 2.03 4.62 8.00
N VAL A 104 1.91 4.91 9.29
CA VAL A 104 2.92 4.58 10.31
C VAL A 104 2.30 3.69 11.36
N ASN A 105 3.12 2.96 12.12
CA ASN A 105 2.64 2.23 13.29
C ASN A 105 2.76 3.11 14.54
N ASP A 106 1.73 3.13 15.37
CA ASP A 106 1.82 3.71 16.71
C ASP A 106 2.53 2.75 17.69
N VAL A 107 2.71 3.19 18.94
CA VAL A 107 3.33 2.40 20.02
C VAL A 107 2.63 1.07 20.33
N TYR A 108 1.42 0.86 19.83
CA TYR A 108 0.64 -0.37 20.01
C TYR A 108 0.63 -1.24 18.75
N GLY A 109 1.40 -0.89 17.72
CA GLY A 109 1.44 -1.62 16.46
C GLY A 109 0.22 -1.38 15.56
N HIS A 110 -0.64 -0.41 15.88
CA HIS A 110 -1.78 -0.04 15.02
C HIS A 110 -1.34 0.92 13.92
N GLY A 111 -1.80 0.65 12.70
CA GLY A 111 -1.56 1.52 11.55
C GLY A 111 -2.37 2.82 11.64
N GLN A 112 -1.70 3.96 11.51
CA GLN A 112 -2.29 5.29 11.41
C GLN A 112 -1.94 5.90 10.06
N TYR A 113 -2.95 6.32 9.28
CA TYR A 113 -2.70 7.10 8.09
C TYR A 113 -2.02 8.41 8.48
N VAL A 114 -0.96 8.77 7.76
CA VAL A 114 -0.25 10.03 7.95
C VAL A 114 -0.27 10.92 6.73
N HIS A 115 -0.66 10.38 5.58
CA HIS A 115 -0.86 11.13 4.35
C HIS A 115 -1.80 10.35 3.43
N GLN A 116 -2.76 11.03 2.81
CA GLN A 116 -3.60 10.45 1.79
C GLN A 116 -3.59 11.34 0.55
N ARG A 117 -3.56 10.69 -0.61
CA ARG A 117 -3.58 11.39 -1.89
C ARG A 117 -4.38 10.59 -2.91
N LEU A 118 -5.16 11.29 -3.72
CA LEU A 118 -5.71 10.72 -4.96
C LEU A 118 -4.75 11.08 -6.09
N MET A 119 -4.30 10.09 -6.86
CA MET A 119 -3.39 10.29 -8.00
C MET A 119 -4.03 9.75 -9.26
N GLU A 120 -3.99 10.51 -10.36
CA GLU A 120 -4.53 10.06 -11.64
C GLU A 120 -3.82 8.78 -12.12
N ASN A 121 -2.49 8.74 -11.95
CA ASN A 121 -1.64 7.64 -12.37
C ASN A 121 -0.41 7.50 -11.44
N GLU A 122 0.43 6.49 -11.69
CA GLU A 122 1.68 6.23 -10.94
C GLU A 122 2.92 6.71 -11.70
N SER A 123 2.79 7.76 -12.52
CA SER A 123 3.95 8.35 -13.18
C SER A 123 4.96 8.88 -12.16
N ALA A 124 6.24 8.94 -12.56
CA ALA A 124 7.29 9.52 -11.75
C ALA A 124 6.96 10.98 -11.33
N GLU A 125 6.23 11.74 -12.16
CA GLU A 125 5.79 13.11 -11.88
C GLU A 125 4.75 13.14 -10.75
N CYS A 126 3.70 12.31 -10.85
CA CYS A 126 2.66 12.20 -9.81
C CYS A 126 3.26 11.74 -8.48
N LEU A 127 4.16 10.75 -8.52
CA LEU A 127 4.79 10.23 -7.31
C LEU A 127 5.79 11.24 -6.71
N SER A 128 6.54 11.98 -7.54
CA SER A 128 7.43 13.06 -7.07
C SER A 128 6.63 14.15 -6.36
N ASP A 129 5.55 14.63 -6.97
CA ASP A 129 4.66 15.61 -6.35
C ASP A 129 4.01 15.10 -5.05
N ALA A 130 3.65 13.80 -5.00
CA ALA A 130 3.17 13.16 -3.79
C ALA A 130 4.21 13.21 -2.66
N ILE A 131 5.44 12.81 -2.94
CA ILE A 131 6.54 12.79 -1.96
C ILE A 131 6.93 14.21 -1.53
N GLN A 132 7.01 15.16 -2.45
CA GLN A 132 7.39 16.54 -2.15
C GLN A 132 6.33 17.26 -1.30
N SER A 133 5.05 17.07 -1.60
CA SER A 133 3.94 17.57 -0.77
C SER A 133 3.96 16.99 0.64
N PHE A 134 4.27 15.69 0.75
CA PHE A 134 4.46 15.03 2.03
C PHE A 134 5.61 15.66 2.83
N LYS A 135 6.82 15.77 2.25
CA LYS A 135 7.98 16.38 2.92
C LYS A 135 7.73 17.82 3.34
N PHE A 136 7.14 18.62 2.45
CA PHE A 136 6.78 20.02 2.73
C PHE A 136 5.87 20.13 3.97
N SER A 137 4.92 19.22 4.11
CA SER A 137 3.96 19.24 5.22
C SER A 137 4.51 18.64 6.52
N ASN A 138 5.57 17.84 6.43
CA ASN A 138 6.09 17.01 7.51
C ASN A 138 7.60 17.18 7.69
N PRO A 139 8.08 18.21 8.43
CA PRO A 139 9.50 18.50 8.57
C PRO A 139 10.37 17.36 9.13
N SER A 140 9.78 16.42 9.87
CA SER A 140 10.45 15.22 10.39
C SER A 140 10.70 14.13 9.33
N TRP A 141 10.54 14.43 8.05
CA TRP A 141 10.75 13.46 6.96
C TRP A 141 12.19 12.96 6.89
N ASP A 142 13.14 13.76 7.39
CA ASP A 142 14.56 13.44 7.51
C ASP A 142 14.86 12.35 8.57
N GLN A 143 13.88 12.03 9.42
CA GLN A 143 13.97 10.96 10.41
C GLN A 143 13.54 9.59 9.86
N VAL A 144 12.96 9.54 8.66
CA VAL A 144 12.64 8.27 7.98
C VAL A 144 13.92 7.45 7.83
N LYS A 145 13.87 6.17 8.23
CA LYS A 145 14.99 5.23 8.10
C LYS A 145 14.67 4.11 7.13
N VAL A 146 13.42 3.66 7.13
CA VAL A 146 12.96 2.52 6.35
C VAL A 146 11.64 2.86 5.70
N ILE A 147 11.48 2.54 4.43
CA ILE A 147 10.19 2.60 3.74
C ILE A 147 9.80 1.17 3.36
N VAL A 148 8.60 0.76 3.73
CA VAL A 148 8.05 -0.54 3.33
C VAL A 148 7.03 -0.35 2.22
N ILE A 149 7.22 -1.05 1.10
CA ILE A 149 6.34 -0.94 -0.08
C ILE A 149 5.90 -2.30 -0.62
N ASP A 150 4.91 -2.28 -1.51
CA ASP A 150 4.63 -3.41 -2.40
C ASP A 150 5.58 -3.41 -3.62
N LYS A 151 5.82 -4.59 -4.19
CA LYS A 151 6.69 -4.82 -5.35
C LYS A 151 6.18 -4.16 -6.63
N ASP A 152 4.86 -3.98 -6.74
CA ASP A 152 4.18 -3.37 -7.91
C ASP A 152 4.25 -1.84 -7.92
N MET A 153 4.87 -1.23 -6.91
CA MET A 153 5.09 0.21 -6.92
C MET A 153 6.09 0.59 -8.01
N GLY A 154 5.62 1.33 -9.02
CA GLY A 154 6.30 1.52 -10.30
C GLY A 154 7.69 2.16 -10.24
N GLU A 155 8.05 2.86 -9.16
CA GLU A 155 9.23 3.72 -9.10
C GLU A 155 9.97 3.61 -7.76
N LEU A 156 10.42 2.39 -7.44
CA LEU A 156 11.33 2.10 -6.31
C LEU A 156 12.51 3.09 -6.23
N GLY A 157 13.17 3.32 -7.37
CA GLY A 157 14.33 4.21 -7.46
C GLY A 157 14.00 5.68 -7.18
N LEU A 158 12.75 6.10 -7.39
CA LEU A 158 12.32 7.46 -7.07
C LEU A 158 12.22 7.67 -5.56
N LEU A 159 11.73 6.69 -4.79
CA LEU A 159 11.70 6.78 -3.33
C LEU A 159 13.10 6.93 -2.75
N GLU A 160 14.08 6.19 -3.25
CA GLU A 160 15.48 6.28 -2.80
C GLU A 160 16.10 7.62 -3.20
N LYS A 161 15.89 8.07 -4.43
CA LYS A 161 16.35 9.38 -4.89
C LYS A 161 15.77 10.51 -4.03
N GLU A 162 14.50 10.41 -3.70
CA GLU A 162 13.80 11.42 -2.93
C GLU A 162 14.22 11.39 -1.45
N PHE A 163 14.14 10.24 -0.78
CA PHE A 163 14.39 10.17 0.66
C PHE A 163 15.88 10.01 1.03
N GLY A 164 16.78 9.83 0.05
CA GLY A 164 18.22 9.75 0.28
C GLY A 164 18.62 8.42 0.91
N ASP A 165 19.31 8.46 2.06
CA ASP A 165 19.89 7.31 2.78
C ASP A 165 18.87 6.33 3.39
N VAL A 166 17.63 6.32 2.90
CA VAL A 166 16.55 5.46 3.39
C VAL A 166 16.64 4.06 2.77
N ARG A 167 16.44 3.04 3.60
CA ARG A 167 16.33 1.66 3.14
C ARG A 167 14.90 1.37 2.68
N VAL A 168 14.71 1.13 1.39
CA VAL A 168 13.40 0.69 0.86
C VAL A 168 13.34 -0.83 0.83
N ILE A 169 12.39 -1.41 1.55
CA ILE A 169 12.19 -2.86 1.69
C ILE A 169 10.81 -3.28 1.17
N LEU A 170 10.71 -4.50 0.65
CA LEU A 170 9.47 -5.05 0.10
C LEU A 170 8.63 -5.75 1.17
N CYS A 171 7.31 -5.72 1.03
CA CYS A 171 6.44 -6.46 1.93
C CYS A 171 6.67 -7.98 1.83
N HIS A 172 6.89 -8.65 2.98
CA HIS A 172 6.99 -10.12 3.04
C HIS A 172 5.70 -10.83 2.60
N PHE A 173 4.54 -10.21 2.83
CA PHE A 173 3.23 -10.79 2.50
C PHE A 173 3.01 -10.89 0.98
N HIS A 174 3.38 -9.84 0.24
CA HIS A 174 3.18 -9.78 -1.21
C HIS A 174 4.13 -10.69 -1.98
N LEU A 175 5.32 -10.99 -1.45
CA LEU A 175 6.30 -11.86 -2.11
C LEU A 175 5.68 -13.18 -2.58
N LYS A 176 5.01 -13.93 -1.69
CA LYS A 176 4.39 -15.22 -2.03
C LYS A 176 3.33 -15.08 -3.11
N LYS A 177 2.42 -14.12 -2.93
CA LYS A 177 1.34 -13.82 -3.89
C LYS A 177 1.90 -13.45 -5.26
N TYR A 178 2.99 -12.69 -5.30
CA TYR A 178 3.64 -12.27 -6.52
C TYR A 178 4.25 -13.45 -7.25
N ILE A 179 5.07 -14.24 -6.55
CA ILE A 179 5.74 -15.41 -7.09
C ILE A 179 4.69 -16.39 -7.65
N ARG A 180 3.60 -16.63 -6.93
CA ARG A 180 2.51 -17.50 -7.40
C ARG A 180 1.80 -16.96 -8.65
N THR A 181 1.56 -15.65 -8.71
CA THR A 181 0.98 -14.99 -9.89
C THR A 181 1.90 -15.10 -11.10
N GLU A 182 3.19 -14.84 -10.93
CA GLU A 182 4.19 -14.91 -12.00
C GLU A 182 4.31 -16.34 -12.53
N MET A 183 4.45 -17.35 -11.66
CA MET A 183 4.48 -18.76 -12.05
C MET A 183 3.21 -19.24 -12.76
N ALA A 184 2.09 -18.50 -12.69
CA ALA A 184 0.87 -18.81 -13.44
C ALA A 184 0.92 -18.39 -14.91
N LYS A 185 1.84 -17.51 -15.30
CA LYS A 185 1.96 -17.04 -16.68
C LYS A 185 2.50 -18.15 -17.59
N SER A 186 1.94 -18.24 -18.80
CA SER A 186 2.29 -19.26 -19.79
C SER A 186 3.72 -19.13 -20.31
N GLU A 187 4.30 -17.92 -20.28
CA GLU A 187 5.69 -17.65 -20.68
C GLU A 187 6.73 -18.44 -19.86
N TYR A 188 6.34 -18.94 -18.68
CA TYR A 188 7.20 -19.76 -17.81
C TYR A 188 6.87 -21.25 -17.83
N GLY A 189 6.11 -21.71 -18.83
CA GLY A 189 5.68 -23.10 -18.98
C GLY A 189 4.36 -23.45 -18.28
N GLY A 190 3.77 -22.50 -17.54
CA GLY A 190 2.44 -22.63 -16.93
C GLY A 190 2.38 -23.58 -15.72
N PRO A 191 1.17 -23.96 -15.26
CA PRO A 191 0.99 -24.76 -14.04
C PRO A 191 1.61 -26.16 -14.01
N SER A 192 2.01 -26.69 -15.16
CA SER A 192 2.51 -28.06 -15.32
C SER A 192 4.01 -28.16 -15.55
N SER A 193 4.75 -27.04 -15.67
CA SER A 193 6.19 -27.09 -15.95
C SER A 193 7.04 -27.43 -14.73
N PHE A 194 6.55 -27.13 -13.52
CA PHE A 194 7.22 -27.42 -12.25
C PHE A 194 6.21 -27.43 -11.09
N ASP A 195 6.60 -27.97 -9.94
CA ASP A 195 5.78 -27.92 -8.72
C ASP A 195 5.83 -26.51 -8.10
N LYS A 196 4.73 -25.77 -8.26
CA LYS A 196 4.58 -24.41 -7.74
C LYS A 196 4.69 -24.32 -6.22
N ASN A 197 4.25 -25.35 -5.49
CA ASN A 197 4.31 -25.32 -4.03
C ASN A 197 5.76 -25.46 -3.57
N GLN A 198 6.52 -26.38 -4.18
CA GLN A 198 7.95 -26.53 -3.84
C GLN A 198 8.76 -25.27 -4.17
N VAL A 199 8.47 -24.61 -5.29
CA VAL A 199 9.12 -23.34 -5.64
C VAL A 199 8.73 -22.22 -4.67
N GLU A 200 7.45 -22.10 -4.31
CA GLU A 200 6.97 -21.13 -3.32
C GLU A 200 7.62 -21.37 -1.95
N ASP A 201 7.72 -22.62 -1.51
CA ASP A 201 8.36 -23.01 -0.25
C ASP A 201 9.86 -22.67 -0.26
N ALA A 202 10.57 -22.93 -1.37
CA ALA A 202 11.97 -22.55 -1.52
C ALA A 202 12.17 -21.03 -1.41
N VAL A 203 11.26 -20.24 -2.01
CA VAL A 203 11.30 -18.77 -1.88
C VAL A 203 10.96 -18.31 -0.47
N ASP A 204 10.03 -18.98 0.21
CA ASP A 204 9.71 -18.65 1.60
C ASP A 204 10.85 -18.97 2.56
N LEU A 205 11.58 -20.06 2.31
CA LEU A 205 12.80 -20.41 3.04
C LEU A 205 13.91 -19.37 2.79
N MET A 206 14.09 -18.89 1.54
CA MET A 206 14.99 -17.77 1.25
C MET A 206 14.57 -16.48 1.96
N ARG A 207 13.27 -16.20 2.03
CA ARG A 207 12.73 -15.01 2.73
C ARG A 207 13.04 -15.06 4.22
N GLN A 208 12.96 -16.23 4.84
CA GLN A 208 13.18 -16.44 6.27
C GLN A 208 14.64 -16.74 6.64
N ALA A 209 15.53 -16.87 5.65
CA ALA A 209 16.93 -17.16 5.87
C ALA A 209 17.57 -16.11 6.78
N THR A 210 18.27 -16.60 7.81
CA THR A 210 18.93 -15.76 8.84
C THR A 210 20.39 -15.46 8.52
N SER A 211 20.93 -16.12 7.48
CA SER A 211 22.28 -15.89 6.97
C SER A 211 22.32 -15.96 5.43
N LEU A 212 23.40 -15.41 4.85
CA LEU A 212 23.65 -15.51 3.42
C LEU A 212 23.86 -16.98 2.98
N ASP A 213 24.42 -17.81 3.85
CA ASP A 213 24.65 -19.23 3.55
C ASP A 213 23.33 -20.01 3.49
N GLU A 214 22.41 -19.76 4.43
CA GLU A 214 21.06 -20.31 4.38
C GLU A 214 20.32 -19.85 3.11
N TYR A 215 20.38 -18.56 2.81
CA TYR A 215 19.78 -18.02 1.59
C TYR A 215 20.33 -18.73 0.34
N THR A 216 21.66 -18.87 0.26
CA THR A 216 22.34 -19.48 -0.88
C THR A 216 22.01 -20.97 -1.00
N LYS A 217 21.88 -21.69 0.12
CA LYS A 217 21.41 -23.07 0.15
C LYS A 217 20.02 -23.22 -0.48
N TYR A 218 19.07 -22.35 -0.11
CA TYR A 218 17.72 -22.40 -0.67
C TYR A 218 17.65 -21.90 -2.12
N LEU A 219 18.54 -20.98 -2.51
CA LEU A 219 18.71 -20.61 -3.92
C LEU A 219 19.21 -21.80 -4.75
N LYS A 220 20.20 -22.56 -4.26
CA LYS A 220 20.67 -23.80 -4.91
C LYS A 220 19.57 -24.86 -5.01
N TYR A 221 18.73 -24.97 -3.99
CA TYR A 221 17.54 -25.82 -4.05
C TYR A 221 16.54 -25.36 -5.13
N LEU A 222 16.35 -24.05 -5.31
CA LEU A 222 15.52 -23.52 -6.40
C LEU A 222 16.10 -23.88 -7.79
N TYR A 223 17.42 -23.86 -7.96
CA TYR A 223 18.09 -24.34 -9.18
C TYR A 223 17.82 -25.82 -9.44
N PHE A 224 17.86 -26.65 -8.40
CA PHE A 224 17.49 -28.07 -8.52
C PHE A 224 16.04 -28.25 -8.97
N LEU A 225 15.10 -27.48 -8.41
CA LEU A 225 13.67 -27.58 -8.75
C LEU A 225 13.36 -27.16 -10.20
N LEU A 226 14.05 -26.15 -10.73
CA LEU A 226 13.71 -25.54 -12.02
C LEU A 226 14.63 -25.95 -13.18
N ASP A 227 15.92 -26.09 -12.92
CA ASP A 227 16.92 -26.44 -13.93
C ASP A 227 17.39 -27.91 -13.80
N GLY A 228 16.98 -28.62 -12.75
CA GLY A 228 17.44 -29.99 -12.48
C GLY A 228 18.91 -30.08 -12.07
N VAL A 229 19.54 -28.95 -11.74
CA VAL A 229 20.96 -28.86 -11.41
C VAL A 229 21.15 -29.05 -9.90
N GLN A 230 21.87 -30.10 -9.51
CA GLN A 230 22.25 -30.32 -8.12
C GLN A 230 23.59 -29.63 -7.83
N LEU A 231 23.56 -28.64 -6.94
CA LEU A 231 24.73 -27.86 -6.54
C LEU A 231 25.12 -28.21 -5.10
N GLY A 232 26.40 -28.52 -4.89
CA GLY A 232 27.04 -28.65 -3.58
C GLY A 232 27.22 -27.31 -2.89
N VAL A 233 27.75 -27.34 -1.65
CA VAL A 233 27.94 -26.12 -0.82
C VAL A 233 28.93 -25.15 -1.46
N ASP A 234 30.02 -25.67 -2.03
CA ASP A 234 31.11 -24.88 -2.60
C ASP A 234 30.92 -24.56 -4.10
N ASP A 235 29.87 -25.10 -4.73
CA ASP A 235 29.63 -24.88 -6.16
C ASP A 235 29.13 -23.45 -6.43
N ASP A 236 29.65 -22.83 -7.48
CA ASP A 236 29.14 -21.55 -7.96
C ASP A 236 27.74 -21.69 -8.56
N VAL A 237 26.91 -20.65 -8.40
CA VAL A 237 25.57 -20.61 -8.99
C VAL A 237 25.68 -20.37 -10.50
N PRO A 238 25.25 -21.31 -11.37
CA PRO A 238 25.40 -21.18 -12.81
C PRO A 238 24.39 -20.19 -13.41
N GLU A 239 24.54 -19.90 -14.70
CA GLU A 239 23.54 -19.13 -15.44
C GLU A 239 22.21 -19.89 -15.47
N ALA A 240 21.12 -19.21 -15.09
CA ALA A 240 19.79 -19.78 -15.09
C ALA A 240 19.31 -20.13 -16.50
N THR A 241 18.76 -21.33 -16.69
CA THR A 241 18.23 -21.79 -17.98
C THR A 241 16.71 -21.73 -18.04
N HIS A 242 16.01 -22.14 -16.98
CA HIS A 242 14.55 -22.13 -16.91
C HIS A 242 14.01 -20.69 -16.97
N PRO A 243 12.96 -20.41 -17.79
CA PRO A 243 12.42 -19.06 -17.97
C PRO A 243 12.03 -18.37 -16.65
N PHE A 244 11.37 -19.08 -15.75
CA PHE A 244 11.03 -18.54 -14.42
C PHE A 244 12.27 -18.25 -13.57
N LEU A 245 13.31 -19.09 -13.64
CA LEU A 245 14.52 -18.89 -12.85
C LEU A 245 15.29 -17.66 -13.36
N LYS A 246 15.36 -17.46 -14.68
CA LYS A 246 15.88 -16.23 -15.29
C LYS A 246 15.14 -15.00 -14.79
N TYR A 247 13.81 -15.06 -14.78
CA TYR A 247 12.97 -14.01 -14.23
C TYR A 247 13.27 -13.78 -12.74
N PHE A 248 13.34 -14.84 -11.93
CA PHE A 248 13.60 -14.76 -10.49
C PHE A 248 14.97 -14.13 -10.21
N MET A 249 16.02 -14.57 -10.91
CA MET A 249 17.37 -14.04 -10.74
C MET A 249 17.44 -12.54 -11.02
N ARG A 250 16.77 -12.08 -12.09
CA ARG A 250 16.74 -10.68 -12.50
C ARG A 250 15.91 -9.79 -11.58
N ASN A 251 14.75 -10.26 -11.13
CA ASN A 251 13.74 -9.39 -10.49
C ASN A 251 13.68 -9.55 -8.97
N TRP A 252 14.16 -10.69 -8.42
CA TRP A 252 14.09 -10.99 -6.99
C TRP A 252 15.48 -11.17 -6.39
N ASN A 253 16.31 -12.06 -6.95
CA ASN A 253 17.66 -12.29 -6.40
C ASN A 253 18.56 -11.06 -6.50
N ALA A 254 18.47 -10.30 -7.60
CA ALA A 254 19.20 -9.05 -7.80
C ALA A 254 18.89 -7.95 -6.76
N MET A 255 17.79 -8.09 -6.01
CA MET A 255 17.39 -7.18 -4.94
C MET A 255 17.04 -7.92 -3.66
N LYS A 256 17.71 -9.06 -3.41
CA LYS A 256 17.50 -9.92 -2.22
C LYS A 256 17.62 -9.17 -0.90
N GLU A 257 18.44 -8.14 -0.85
CA GLU A 257 18.64 -7.28 0.31
C GLU A 257 17.36 -6.53 0.70
N ARG A 258 16.41 -6.40 -0.24
CA ARG A 258 15.12 -5.75 -0.01
C ARG A 258 14.05 -6.69 0.52
N TRP A 259 14.23 -8.01 0.56
CA TRP A 259 13.16 -8.95 0.94
C TRP A 259 13.59 -10.18 1.73
N ALA A 260 14.88 -10.52 1.75
CA ALA A 260 15.40 -11.59 2.59
C ALA A 260 15.66 -11.08 4.02
N LEU A 261 15.34 -11.90 5.02
CA LEU A 261 15.44 -11.53 6.44
C LEU A 261 16.88 -11.21 6.86
N TYR A 262 17.87 -12.04 6.50
CA TYR A 262 19.27 -11.82 6.90
C TYR A 262 19.81 -10.42 6.55
N ALA A 263 19.34 -9.85 5.44
CA ALA A 263 19.79 -8.54 4.96
C ALA A 263 19.04 -7.35 5.58
N ARG A 264 18.11 -7.64 6.51
CA ARG A 264 17.29 -6.66 7.23
C ARG A 264 17.59 -6.61 8.72
N LEU A 265 18.36 -7.57 9.24
CA LEU A 265 18.63 -7.73 10.68
C LEU A 265 19.29 -6.49 11.31
N ASP A 266 20.00 -5.69 10.51
CA ASP A 266 20.67 -4.45 10.92
C ASP A 266 19.86 -3.17 10.62
N ILE A 267 18.62 -3.32 10.15
CA ILE A 267 17.77 -2.21 9.72
C ILE A 267 16.70 -1.93 10.80
N PRO A 268 16.49 -0.67 11.23
CA PRO A 268 15.51 -0.33 12.26
C PRO A 268 14.07 -0.34 11.72
N HIS A 269 13.56 -1.50 11.30
CA HIS A 269 12.20 -1.66 10.78
C HIS A 269 11.14 -1.83 11.87
N LEU A 270 11.52 -1.89 13.16
CA LEU A 270 10.62 -1.97 14.32
C LEU A 270 9.62 -3.16 14.22
N GLY A 271 10.09 -4.33 13.78
CA GLY A 271 9.24 -5.51 13.50
C GLY A 271 8.28 -5.35 12.30
N ASN A 272 8.33 -4.23 11.58
CA ASN A 272 7.41 -3.95 10.48
C ASN A 272 7.90 -4.52 9.15
N HIS A 273 7.58 -5.78 8.90
CA HIS A 273 7.93 -6.49 7.67
C HIS A 273 6.84 -6.48 6.60
N THR A 274 5.68 -5.86 6.87
CA THR A 274 4.49 -5.98 6.01
C THR A 274 3.67 -4.69 5.93
N ASN A 275 3.23 -4.38 4.72
CA ASN A 275 2.25 -3.32 4.44
C ASN A 275 0.79 -3.80 4.55
N ASN A 276 0.52 -5.05 4.98
CA ASN A 276 -0.84 -5.64 5.00
C ASN A 276 -1.85 -4.82 5.85
N ARG A 277 -1.35 -3.97 6.76
CA ARG A 277 -2.17 -2.99 7.50
C ARG A 277 -2.83 -1.96 6.57
N LEU A 278 -2.13 -1.50 5.53
CA LEU A 278 -2.72 -0.63 4.48
C LEU A 278 -3.80 -1.38 3.72
N GLU A 279 -3.52 -2.60 3.25
CA GLU A 279 -4.51 -3.41 2.52
C GLU A 279 -5.76 -3.72 3.34
N SER A 280 -5.59 -4.11 4.60
CA SER A 280 -6.69 -4.39 5.52
C SER A 280 -7.53 -3.12 5.78
N SER A 281 -6.87 -1.99 6.05
CA SER A 281 -7.56 -0.71 6.27
C SER A 281 -8.30 -0.24 5.02
N TRP A 282 -7.73 -0.45 3.83
CA TRP A 282 -8.42 -0.18 2.57
C TRP A 282 -9.55 -1.14 2.28
N GLY A 283 -9.47 -2.40 2.71
CA GLY A 283 -10.59 -3.34 2.63
C GLY A 283 -11.85 -2.74 3.27
N HIS A 284 -11.72 -2.30 4.53
CA HIS A 284 -12.79 -1.59 5.24
C HIS A 284 -13.17 -0.26 4.59
N THR A 285 -12.19 0.50 4.08
CA THR A 285 -12.45 1.76 3.39
C THR A 285 -13.27 1.55 2.10
N LYS A 286 -12.99 0.49 1.34
CA LYS A 286 -13.68 0.12 0.07
C LYS A 286 -15.05 -0.51 0.29
N ASP A 287 -15.39 -0.90 1.52
CA ASP A 287 -16.77 -1.20 1.88
C ASP A 287 -17.66 0.05 1.79
N ILE A 288 -17.05 1.24 1.90
CA ILE A 288 -17.74 2.54 1.88
C ILE A 288 -17.43 3.29 0.59
N LEU A 289 -16.16 3.47 0.23
CA LEU A 289 -15.74 4.04 -1.04
C LEU A 289 -16.09 3.10 -2.19
N LYS A 290 -16.74 3.63 -3.22
CA LYS A 290 -17.16 2.86 -4.39
C LYS A 290 -16.59 3.43 -5.67
N SER A 291 -16.30 2.56 -6.62
CA SER A 291 -15.76 2.92 -7.94
C SER A 291 -16.72 3.75 -8.80
N ASP A 292 -17.96 3.98 -8.36
CA ASP A 292 -18.96 4.82 -9.03
C ASP A 292 -19.20 6.16 -8.28
N MET A 293 -18.40 6.46 -7.27
CA MET A 293 -18.41 7.75 -6.58
C MET A 293 -17.70 8.80 -7.41
N GLY A 294 -18.30 9.99 -7.47
CA GLY A 294 -17.62 11.17 -8.01
C GLY A 294 -16.42 11.54 -7.14
N LEU A 295 -15.45 12.25 -7.72
CA LEU A 295 -14.22 12.60 -7.01
C LEU A 295 -14.49 13.46 -5.76
N ASP A 296 -15.50 14.35 -5.84
CA ASP A 296 -16.00 15.14 -4.72
C ASP A 296 -16.57 14.27 -3.58
N GLU A 297 -17.39 13.29 -3.94
CA GLU A 297 -18.00 12.34 -3.00
C GLU A 297 -16.94 11.42 -2.37
N CYS A 298 -15.95 10.99 -3.15
CA CYS A 298 -14.82 10.20 -2.68
C CYS A 298 -13.98 10.97 -1.66
N VAL A 299 -13.63 12.23 -1.96
CA VAL A 299 -12.85 13.09 -1.06
C VAL A 299 -13.60 13.41 0.23
N ASP A 300 -14.89 13.77 0.14
CA ASP A 300 -15.73 14.04 1.32
C ASP A 300 -15.84 12.79 2.21
N THR A 301 -16.04 11.62 1.60
CA THR A 301 -16.10 10.34 2.31
C THR A 301 -14.75 10.00 2.95
N LEU A 302 -13.63 10.17 2.26
CA LEU A 302 -12.28 9.97 2.83
C LEU A 302 -12.05 10.85 4.05
N MET A 303 -12.43 12.13 3.97
CA MET A 303 -12.32 13.06 5.10
C MET A 303 -13.19 12.63 6.28
N PHE A 304 -14.42 12.18 6.02
CA PHE A 304 -15.30 11.65 7.07
C PHE A 304 -14.70 10.40 7.74
N LEU A 305 -14.23 9.43 6.96
CA LEU A 305 -13.60 8.21 7.49
C LEU A 305 -12.36 8.53 8.31
N GLN A 306 -11.55 9.48 7.84
CA GLN A 306 -10.37 9.94 8.56
C GLN A 306 -10.74 10.60 9.90
N ALA A 307 -11.79 11.43 9.93
CA ALA A 307 -12.27 12.03 11.17
C ALA A 307 -12.78 10.97 12.17
N VAL A 308 -13.48 9.94 11.68
CA VAL A 308 -13.93 8.81 12.52
C VAL A 308 -12.73 8.05 13.09
N ALA A 309 -11.72 7.74 12.26
CA ALA A 309 -10.50 7.06 12.70
C ALA A 309 -9.76 7.86 13.78
N GLU A 310 -9.66 9.18 13.63
CA GLU A 310 -9.06 10.08 14.63
C GLU A 310 -9.85 10.10 15.95
N MET A 311 -11.19 10.12 15.88
CA MET A 311 -12.04 10.05 17.07
C MET A 311 -11.93 8.72 17.80
N GLU A 312 -11.86 7.61 17.06
CA GLU A 312 -11.66 6.28 17.64
C GLU A 312 -10.29 6.14 18.28
N TYR A 313 -9.24 6.64 17.62
CA TYR A 313 -7.90 6.70 18.20
C TYR A 313 -7.90 7.49 19.51
N ALA A 314 -8.49 8.70 19.51
CA ALA A 314 -8.58 9.55 20.70
C ALA A 314 -9.32 8.85 21.86
N LYS A 315 -10.42 8.15 21.58
CA LYS A 315 -11.12 7.33 22.58
C LYS A 315 -10.22 6.22 23.13
N LYS A 316 -9.52 5.48 22.28
CA LYS A 316 -8.64 4.38 22.70
C LYS A 316 -7.50 4.86 23.61
N ILE A 317 -6.88 6.00 23.29
CA ILE A 317 -5.75 6.52 24.09
C ILE A 317 -6.19 7.24 25.37
N THR A 318 -7.46 7.64 25.50
CA THR A 318 -7.98 8.32 26.71
C THR A 318 -8.83 7.41 27.59
N GLY A 319 -9.30 6.27 27.06
CA GLY A 319 -10.12 5.30 27.77
C GLY A 319 -9.34 4.53 28.82
N VAL A 320 -9.74 4.66 30.09
CA VAL A 320 -9.19 3.87 31.20
C VAL A 320 -9.39 2.38 30.92
N GLY A 321 -8.32 1.60 30.93
CA GLY A 321 -8.34 0.14 30.72
C GLY A 321 -8.39 -0.32 29.25
N GLN A 322 -8.40 0.60 28.27
CA GLN A 322 -8.29 0.27 26.84
C GLN A 322 -6.85 0.16 26.35
N MET A 323 -5.87 0.69 27.11
CA MET A 323 -4.45 0.44 26.87
C MET A 323 -4.09 -0.96 27.36
N ARG A 324 -4.28 -1.96 26.51
CA ARG A 324 -3.63 -3.27 26.66
C ARG A 324 -2.68 -3.43 25.49
N TYR A 325 -1.40 -3.55 25.80
CA TYR A 325 -0.40 -4.02 24.86
C TYR A 325 -0.59 -5.54 24.73
N ASP A 326 -1.19 -5.99 23.62
CA ASP A 326 -1.54 -7.41 23.41
C ASP A 326 -0.38 -8.22 22.80
N GLY A 327 0.86 -7.75 22.93
CA GLY A 327 2.06 -8.48 22.53
C GLY A 327 2.98 -7.66 21.64
N ALA A 328 4.22 -7.55 22.10
CA ALA A 328 5.36 -7.37 21.22
C ALA A 328 5.39 -8.57 20.27
N ASP A 329 5.79 -8.36 19.02
CA ASP A 329 6.31 -9.47 18.23
C ASP A 329 7.45 -10.12 19.05
N ASP A 330 7.66 -11.44 18.97
CA ASP A 330 8.64 -12.17 19.81
C ASP A 330 10.06 -11.53 19.76
N GLU A 331 10.32 -10.76 18.71
CA GLU A 331 11.53 -9.96 18.48
C GLU A 331 11.64 -8.71 19.38
N LEU A 332 10.53 -8.03 19.69
CA LEU A 332 10.46 -6.87 20.59
C LEU A 332 10.55 -7.26 22.08
N GLU A 333 10.07 -8.45 22.47
CA GLU A 333 10.25 -8.96 23.84
C GLU A 333 11.72 -9.30 24.14
N LYS A 334 12.45 -9.81 23.13
CA LYS A 334 13.89 -10.09 23.25
C LYS A 334 14.72 -8.83 23.43
N LEU A 335 14.35 -7.73 22.77
CA LEU A 335 15.02 -6.43 22.89
C LEU A 335 14.74 -5.70 24.20
N ALA A 336 13.66 -6.04 24.91
CA ALA A 336 13.31 -5.43 26.20
C ALA A 336 14.01 -6.10 27.41
N CYS A 337 14.73 -7.21 27.20
CA CYS A 337 15.44 -7.95 28.25
C CYS A 337 16.97 -7.74 28.25
N GLU A 338 17.48 -6.81 27.44
CA GLU A 338 18.85 -6.27 27.54
C GLU A 338 18.81 -4.83 28.06
#